data_AF-A0A8T0J5C0-F1
#
_entry.id   AF-A0A8T0J5C0-F1
#
_cell.length_a   1.000
_cell.length_b   1.000
_cell.length_c   1.000
_cell.angle_alpha   90.00
_cell.angle_beta   90.00
_cell.angle_gamma   90.00
#
_symmetry.space_group_name_H-M   'P 1'
#
loop_
_entity.id
_entity.type
_entity.pdbx_description
1 polymer ?
#
loop_
_entity_poly.entity_id
_entity_poly.type
_entity_poly.pdbx_seq_one_letter_code
_entity_poly.pdbx_strand_id
1 'polypeptide(L)'
;MDTNKCTGREDDTYRSSGGEGSIKVCEPEVVQSIVLHPTSYLEQAVPKREANLPRLLCDWMGILVNINLNGTNNLETKLADWTADIKEKFKEYNPEKVFMFDDCYGQRGAAILVFKDGWQGLEDGQAFQQSFAECGRGRKEWFNADRPANLDLYGWQVNEEDVTADLGKLTEHLTTISYEITWHNEFSILHNSLKRIEAFLDAVEESIKEMKQQHRRDLQEMRLQAQAKEISLTIKLRMLERCYPVRR
;
A
#
# COMPACT_ATOMS: atom_id res chain seq x y z
N MET A 1 -38.63 19.88 38.24
CA MET A 1 -39.64 19.26 39.12
C MET A 1 -39.73 17.80 38.70
N ASP A 2 -39.40 16.76 39.45
CA ASP A 2 -38.81 16.64 40.78
C ASP A 2 -38.16 15.25 40.91
N THR A 3 -36.94 15.27 41.47
CA THR A 3 -36.30 14.39 42.46
C THR A 3 -36.45 12.85 42.46
N ASN A 4 -35.27 12.21 42.39
CA ASN A 4 -34.87 10.96 43.04
C ASN A 4 -35.24 10.88 44.54
N LYS A 5 -35.50 9.66 45.06
CA LYS A 5 -35.06 9.22 46.40
C LYS A 5 -35.41 7.74 46.65
N CYS A 6 -34.40 6.91 46.92
CA CYS A 6 -34.51 5.77 47.82
C CYS A 6 -33.32 5.79 48.79
N THR A 7 -33.67 5.79 50.07
CA THR A 7 -32.84 6.05 51.25
C THR A 7 -32.19 4.78 51.79
N GLY A 8 -30.97 4.89 52.30
CA GLY A 8 -30.33 3.87 53.11
C GLY A 8 -30.80 3.83 54.57
N ARG A 9 -30.41 2.77 55.27
CA ARG A 9 -30.16 2.77 56.72
C ARG A 9 -29.33 1.55 57.12
N GLU A 10 -28.17 1.83 57.70
CA GLU A 10 -27.39 0.94 58.56
C GLU A 10 -27.94 1.00 59.99
N ASP A 11 -27.85 -0.10 60.75
CA ASP A 11 -27.17 -0.15 62.06
C ASP A 11 -27.38 -1.51 62.78
N ASP A 12 -26.25 -2.16 63.04
CA ASP A 12 -25.79 -2.95 64.19
C ASP A 12 -26.75 -3.67 65.15
N THR A 13 -26.45 -4.95 65.43
CA THR A 13 -26.13 -5.42 66.82
C THR A 13 -25.59 -6.86 66.88
N TYR A 14 -24.60 -7.03 67.77
CA TYR A 14 -23.82 -8.24 68.07
C TYR A 14 -24.56 -9.16 69.07
N ARG A 15 -24.63 -10.49 68.83
CA ARG A 15 -24.68 -11.51 69.91
C ARG A 15 -24.25 -12.90 69.42
N SER A 16 -23.26 -13.47 70.12
CA SER A 16 -22.66 -14.79 69.90
C SER A 16 -23.47 -15.95 70.50
N SER A 17 -23.51 -17.06 69.78
CA SER A 17 -23.53 -18.46 70.26
C SER A 17 -23.28 -19.34 69.02
N GLY A 18 -22.12 -19.97 68.85
CA GLY A 18 -21.74 -21.18 69.57
C GLY A 18 -22.06 -22.40 68.69
N GLY A 19 -21.13 -22.77 67.81
CA GLY A 19 -21.25 -23.93 66.93
C GLY A 19 -19.87 -24.35 66.42
N GLU A 20 -19.35 -25.42 67.01
CA GLU A 20 -18.07 -26.04 66.68
C GLU A 20 -18.06 -26.55 65.23
N GLY A 21 -17.24 -25.93 64.39
CA GLY A 21 -16.90 -26.41 63.05
C GLY A 21 -15.40 -26.62 62.96
N SER A 22 -14.97 -27.89 62.93
CA SER A 22 -13.57 -28.28 62.79
C SER A 22 -12.91 -27.58 61.60
N ILE A 23 -11.94 -26.72 61.90
CA ILE A 23 -11.08 -26.08 60.91
C ILE A 23 -10.20 -27.18 60.30
N LYS A 24 -10.53 -27.60 59.08
CA LYS A 24 -9.61 -28.37 58.24
C LYS A 24 -8.46 -27.43 57.86
N VAL A 25 -7.28 -27.68 58.41
CA VAL A 25 -6.03 -27.08 57.93
C VAL A 25 -5.77 -27.66 56.55
N CYS A 26 -6.06 -26.90 55.50
CA CYS A 26 -5.63 -27.23 54.15
C CYS A 26 -4.12 -26.98 54.06
N GLU A 27 -3.36 -28.03 53.74
CA GLU A 27 -1.95 -27.90 53.34
C GLU A 27 -1.85 -26.94 52.14
N PRO A 28 -0.81 -26.10 52.05
CA PRO A 28 -0.65 -25.21 50.92
C PRO A 28 -0.34 -26.03 49.67
N GLU A 29 -1.23 -25.97 48.67
CA GLU A 29 -0.94 -26.45 47.33
C GLU A 29 0.32 -25.74 46.82
N VAL A 30 1.32 -26.53 46.43
CA VAL A 30 2.52 -26.05 45.75
C VAL A 30 2.08 -25.39 44.46
N VAL A 31 2.00 -24.05 44.44
CA VAL A 31 1.83 -23.29 43.21
C VAL A 31 3.10 -23.48 42.39
N GLN A 32 3.08 -24.43 41.45
CA GLN A 32 4.10 -24.51 40.41
C GLN A 32 4.06 -23.18 39.65
N SER A 33 5.09 -22.36 39.82
CA SER A 33 5.24 -21.17 38.99
C SER A 33 5.35 -21.62 37.54
N ILE A 34 4.35 -21.30 36.73
CA ILE A 34 4.44 -21.46 35.29
C ILE A 34 5.48 -20.43 34.85
N VAL A 35 6.73 -20.88 34.69
CA VAL A 35 7.74 -20.10 34.01
C VAL A 35 7.34 -20.10 32.53
N LEU A 36 6.57 -19.09 32.13
CA LEU A 36 6.32 -18.82 30.72
C LEU A 36 7.66 -18.44 30.10
N HIS A 37 8.29 -19.39 29.41
CA HIS A 37 9.48 -19.13 28.63
C HIS A 37 9.10 -18.10 27.54
N PRO A 38 9.85 -16.99 27.34
CA PRO A 38 9.48 -15.91 26.42
C PRO A 38 9.23 -16.37 24.97
N THR A 39 9.70 -17.56 24.61
CA THR A 39 9.63 -18.16 23.28
C THR A 39 8.40 -19.05 23.06
N SER A 40 7.64 -19.44 24.09
CA SER A 40 6.50 -20.35 23.92
C SER A 40 5.33 -19.74 23.13
N TYR A 41 5.28 -18.40 23.02
CA TYR A 41 4.30 -17.69 22.19
C TYR A 41 4.62 -17.71 20.69
N LEU A 42 5.87 -17.99 20.30
CA LEU A 42 6.32 -18.01 18.90
C LEU A 42 6.31 -19.42 18.29
N GLU A 43 5.86 -20.44 19.02
CA GLU A 43 5.72 -21.82 18.53
C GLU A 43 4.39 -22.07 17.78
N GLN A 44 3.47 -21.09 17.75
CA GLN A 44 2.30 -21.20 16.89
C GLN A 44 2.73 -21.27 15.42
N ALA A 45 2.15 -22.22 14.68
CA ALA A 45 2.37 -22.30 13.25
C ALA A 45 2.01 -20.95 12.63
N VAL A 46 3.00 -20.25 12.08
CA VAL A 46 2.79 -19.03 11.30
C VAL A 46 1.75 -19.40 10.25
N PRO A 47 0.59 -18.73 10.20
CA PRO A 47 -0.38 -18.96 9.15
C PRO A 47 0.37 -18.87 7.82
N LYS A 48 0.42 -19.99 7.09
CA LYS A 48 1.03 -19.96 5.76
C LYS A 48 0.18 -18.97 4.97
N ARG A 49 0.82 -17.96 4.40
CA ARG A 49 0.17 -17.10 3.42
C ARG A 49 -0.38 -18.03 2.34
N GLU A 50 -1.69 -18.19 2.31
CA GLU A 50 -2.31 -18.96 1.25
C GLU A 50 -1.97 -18.28 -0.07
N ALA A 51 -1.22 -18.98 -0.91
CA ALA A 51 -0.99 -18.58 -2.29
C ALA A 51 -2.20 -19.07 -3.10
N ASN A 52 -3.36 -18.46 -2.86
CA ASN A 52 -4.56 -18.75 -3.64
C ASN A 52 -4.96 -17.49 -4.43
N LEU A 53 -4.96 -17.69 -5.75
CA LEU A 53 -5.27 -16.77 -6.86
C LEU A 53 -4.39 -15.52 -6.99
N PRO A 54 -4.16 -15.05 -8.24
CA PRO A 54 -3.48 -13.78 -8.46
C PRO A 54 -4.21 -12.73 -7.64
N ARG A 55 -3.41 -11.92 -6.96
CA ARG A 55 -3.78 -10.84 -6.06
C ARG A 55 -4.44 -9.70 -6.85
N LEU A 56 -5.53 -10.00 -7.57
CA LEU A 56 -6.35 -9.08 -8.36
C LEU A 56 -7.26 -8.22 -7.46
N LEU A 57 -6.87 -8.10 -6.19
CA LEU A 57 -7.41 -7.15 -5.24
C LEU A 57 -6.95 -5.77 -5.70
N CYS A 58 -7.79 -5.14 -6.51
CA CYS A 58 -7.68 -3.72 -6.74
C CYS A 58 -8.23 -3.02 -5.50
N ASP A 59 -7.38 -2.96 -4.47
CA ASP A 59 -7.66 -2.22 -3.22
C ASP A 59 -8.01 -0.75 -3.50
N TRP A 60 -7.69 -0.25 -4.69
CA TRP A 60 -7.94 1.10 -5.18
C TRP A 60 -9.24 1.23 -5.98
N MET A 61 -10.20 0.31 -5.87
CA MET A 61 -11.48 0.38 -6.59
C MET A 61 -12.67 0.55 -5.66
N GLY A 62 -13.65 1.34 -6.10
CA GLY A 62 -14.96 1.50 -5.47
C GLY A 62 -16.10 1.14 -6.42
N ILE A 63 -17.14 0.54 -5.88
CA ILE A 63 -18.40 0.29 -6.58
C ILE A 63 -19.39 1.38 -6.17
N LEU A 64 -20.11 1.93 -7.14
CA LEU A 64 -21.23 2.84 -6.96
C LEU A 64 -22.44 2.26 -7.69
N VAL A 65 -23.59 2.14 -7.01
CA VAL A 65 -24.81 1.55 -7.57
C VAL A 65 -26.04 2.42 -7.33
N ASN A 66 -27.16 2.02 -7.94
CA ASN A 66 -28.45 2.73 -7.94
C ASN A 66 -28.39 4.10 -8.63
N ILE A 67 -27.51 4.24 -9.62
CA ILE A 67 -27.39 5.43 -10.44
C ILE A 67 -28.67 5.55 -11.27
N ASN A 68 -29.41 6.63 -11.09
CA ASN A 68 -30.64 6.87 -11.82
C ASN A 68 -30.33 7.21 -13.29
N LEU A 69 -30.78 6.35 -14.19
CA LEU A 69 -30.59 6.48 -15.63
C LEU A 69 -31.82 7.07 -16.35
N ASN A 70 -32.92 7.28 -15.63
CA ASN A 70 -34.17 7.76 -16.21
C ASN A 70 -34.06 9.25 -16.53
N GLY A 71 -33.98 9.57 -17.82
CA GLY A 71 -34.09 10.95 -18.27
C GLY A 71 -33.91 11.24 -19.75
N THR A 72 -33.35 10.36 -20.60
CA THR A 72 -32.90 10.85 -21.91
C THR A 72 -32.63 9.77 -22.98
N ASN A 73 -32.89 10.08 -24.25
CA ASN A 73 -33.14 9.13 -25.35
C ASN A 73 -31.94 8.76 -26.26
N ASN A 74 -30.68 8.98 -25.84
CA ASN A 74 -29.48 8.68 -26.65
C ASN A 74 -28.32 8.18 -25.77
N LEU A 75 -27.69 7.05 -26.09
CA LEU A 75 -26.80 6.30 -25.19
C LEU A 75 -25.31 6.72 -25.25
N GLU A 76 -24.77 7.02 -26.44
CA GLU A 76 -23.31 7.16 -26.63
C GLU A 76 -22.74 8.50 -26.18
N THR A 77 -23.38 9.63 -26.50
CA THR A 77 -22.90 10.96 -26.09
C THR A 77 -22.93 11.15 -24.57
N LYS A 78 -23.69 10.33 -23.83
CA LYS A 78 -23.91 10.49 -22.38
C LYS A 78 -22.96 9.72 -21.49
N LEU A 79 -22.24 8.73 -22.02
CA LEU A 79 -21.27 8.00 -21.21
C LEU A 79 -20.18 8.96 -20.70
N ALA A 80 -19.72 9.88 -21.57
CA ALA A 80 -18.78 10.93 -21.20
C ALA A 80 -19.37 11.89 -20.16
N ASP A 81 -20.60 12.35 -20.36
CA ASP A 81 -21.29 13.27 -19.45
C ASP A 81 -21.46 12.65 -18.06
N TRP A 82 -21.92 11.40 -17.96
CA TRP A 82 -22.10 10.73 -16.67
C TRP A 82 -20.79 10.41 -15.96
N THR A 83 -19.77 10.01 -16.73
CA THR A 83 -18.43 9.78 -16.18
C THR A 83 -17.88 11.07 -15.59
N ALA A 84 -18.05 12.20 -16.30
CA ALA A 84 -17.65 13.52 -15.82
C ALA A 84 -18.47 13.97 -14.60
N ASP A 85 -19.79 13.78 -14.61
CA ASP A 85 -20.69 14.14 -13.51
C ASP A 85 -20.38 13.33 -12.24
N ILE A 86 -20.16 12.02 -12.36
CA ILE A 86 -19.74 11.17 -11.25
C ILE A 86 -18.37 11.62 -10.75
N LYS A 87 -17.41 11.83 -11.64
CA LYS A 87 -16.07 12.28 -11.25
C LYS A 87 -16.10 13.63 -10.52
N GLU A 88 -16.92 14.57 -10.96
CA GLU A 88 -17.12 15.87 -10.31
C GLU A 88 -17.84 15.73 -8.97
N LYS A 89 -18.91 14.93 -8.90
CA LYS A 89 -19.69 14.70 -7.68
C LYS A 89 -18.86 14.02 -6.58
N PHE A 90 -17.96 13.12 -6.95
CA PHE A 90 -17.11 12.36 -6.04
C PHE A 90 -15.66 12.88 -6.00
N LYS A 91 -15.40 14.11 -6.46
CA LYS A 91 -14.06 14.68 -6.54
C LYS A 91 -13.31 14.75 -5.21
N GLU A 92 -14.04 14.82 -4.09
CA GLU A 92 -13.46 14.82 -2.74
C GLU A 92 -12.70 13.52 -2.43
N TYR A 93 -13.07 12.41 -3.07
CA TYR A 93 -12.40 11.11 -2.96
C TYR A 93 -11.37 10.88 -4.08
N ASN A 94 -11.03 11.90 -4.87
CA ASN A 94 -9.99 11.86 -5.90
C ASN A 94 -10.04 10.65 -6.88
N PRO A 95 -11.19 10.26 -7.46
CA PRO A 95 -11.23 9.17 -8.43
C PRO A 95 -10.41 9.53 -9.69
N GLU A 96 -9.46 8.67 -10.04
CA GLU A 96 -8.61 8.82 -11.23
C GLU A 96 -9.41 8.50 -12.50
N LYS A 97 -10.15 7.38 -12.47
CA LYS A 97 -11.00 6.93 -13.58
C LYS A 97 -12.38 6.52 -13.06
N VAL A 98 -13.38 6.62 -13.93
CA VAL A 98 -14.72 6.13 -13.68
C VAL A 98 -15.11 5.28 -14.89
N PHE A 99 -15.59 4.07 -14.64
CA PHE A 99 -16.10 3.16 -15.65
C PHE A 99 -17.57 2.90 -15.38
N MET A 100 -18.46 3.29 -16.29
CA MET A 100 -19.86 2.94 -16.16
C MET A 100 -20.04 1.46 -16.48
N PHE A 101 -20.82 0.77 -15.66
CA PHE A 101 -21.20 -0.60 -15.93
C PHE A 101 -22.36 -0.61 -16.94
N ASP A 102 -22.08 -1.20 -18.10
CA ASP A 102 -23.05 -1.55 -19.12
C ASP A 102 -23.12 -3.06 -19.31
N ASP A 103 -24.24 -3.53 -19.84
CA ASP A 103 -24.33 -4.88 -20.35
C ASP A 103 -25.06 -4.89 -21.70
N CYS A 104 -25.28 -6.07 -22.29
CA CYS A 104 -25.95 -6.18 -23.59
C CYS A 104 -27.38 -5.60 -23.64
N TYR A 105 -27.96 -5.20 -22.51
CA TYR A 105 -29.26 -4.53 -22.42
C TYR A 105 -29.14 -3.03 -22.11
N GLY A 106 -27.93 -2.48 -22.01
CA GLY A 106 -27.63 -1.08 -21.75
C GLY A 106 -26.99 -0.83 -20.38
N GLN A 107 -26.89 0.45 -20.00
CA GLN A 107 -26.35 0.86 -18.71
C GLN A 107 -27.23 0.35 -17.56
N ARG A 108 -26.59 -0.18 -16.52
CA ARG A 108 -27.25 -0.94 -15.43
C ARG A 108 -27.38 -0.15 -14.12
N GLY A 109 -27.04 1.14 -14.13
CA GLY A 109 -27.13 2.00 -12.96
C GLY A 109 -26.01 1.75 -11.95
N ALA A 110 -24.85 1.30 -12.42
CA ALA A 110 -23.65 1.12 -11.61
C ALA A 110 -22.42 1.72 -12.30
N ALA A 111 -21.42 2.05 -11.50
CA ALA A 111 -20.12 2.55 -11.94
C ALA A 111 -19.01 2.02 -11.03
N ILE A 112 -17.82 1.90 -11.60
CA ILE A 112 -16.60 1.55 -10.90
C ILE A 112 -15.72 2.80 -10.86
N LEU A 113 -15.39 3.25 -9.66
CA LEU A 113 -14.44 4.31 -9.41
C LEU A 113 -13.08 3.67 -9.21
N VAL A 114 -12.07 4.15 -9.93
CA VAL A 114 -10.68 3.71 -9.79
C VAL A 114 -9.90 4.87 -9.20
N PHE A 115 -9.36 4.65 -8.02
CA PHE A 115 -8.49 5.56 -7.30
C PHE A 115 -7.04 5.35 -7.74
N LYS A 116 -6.19 6.29 -7.34
CA LYS A 116 -4.76 6.26 -7.67
C LYS A 116 -4.08 5.00 -7.12
N ASP A 117 -3.12 4.45 -7.86
CA ASP A 117 -2.29 3.38 -7.32
C ASP A 117 -1.37 3.87 -6.18
N GLY A 118 -1.15 3.01 -5.19
CA GLY A 118 -0.33 3.30 -4.01
C GLY A 118 -1.08 4.04 -2.90
N TRP A 119 -0.51 4.01 -1.69
CA TRP A 119 -1.17 4.28 -0.40
C TRP A 119 -2.28 5.36 -0.37
N GLN A 120 -2.08 6.49 -1.05
CA GLN A 120 -3.09 7.55 -1.14
C GLN A 120 -4.44 7.06 -1.70
N GLY A 121 -4.46 6.28 -2.78
CA GLY A 121 -5.73 5.83 -3.34
C GLY A 121 -6.45 4.79 -2.48
N LEU A 122 -5.72 4.12 -1.57
CA LEU A 122 -6.30 3.18 -0.60
C LEU A 122 -7.04 3.98 0.46
N GLU A 123 -6.41 5.04 0.95
CA GLU A 123 -7.05 5.99 1.87
C GLU A 123 -8.27 6.65 1.21
N ASP A 124 -8.15 7.08 -0.05
CA ASP A 124 -9.26 7.67 -0.80
C ASP A 124 -10.43 6.68 -0.97
N GLY A 125 -10.14 5.42 -1.32
CA GLY A 125 -11.14 4.37 -1.43
C GLY A 125 -11.79 3.98 -0.10
N GLN A 126 -11.01 3.96 0.98
CA GLN A 126 -11.52 3.73 2.33
C GLN A 126 -12.43 4.88 2.80
N ALA A 127 -12.03 6.14 2.55
CA ALA A 127 -12.84 7.30 2.85
C ALA A 127 -14.17 7.29 2.07
N PHE A 128 -14.11 6.92 0.78
CA PHE A 128 -15.29 6.70 -0.05
C PHE A 128 -16.23 5.67 0.61
N GLN A 129 -15.73 4.47 0.94
CA GLN A 129 -16.53 3.45 1.60
C GLN A 129 -17.12 3.92 2.93
N GLN A 130 -16.30 4.56 3.76
CA GLN A 130 -16.70 5.00 5.09
C GLN A 130 -17.84 6.02 5.03
N SER A 131 -17.80 6.97 4.09
CA SER A 131 -18.86 7.98 3.94
C SER A 131 -20.23 7.36 3.64
N PHE A 132 -20.28 6.31 2.81
CA PHE A 132 -21.50 5.57 2.51
C PHE A 132 -21.95 4.73 3.70
N ALA A 133 -21.02 4.06 4.39
CA ALA A 133 -21.31 3.27 5.58
C ALA A 133 -21.91 4.12 6.72
N GLU A 134 -21.35 5.30 6.98
CA GLU A 134 -21.84 6.25 8.01
C GLU A 134 -23.25 6.75 7.71
N CYS A 135 -23.63 6.80 6.43
CA CYS A 135 -24.99 7.16 6.01
C CYS A 135 -25.95 5.97 5.93
N GLY A 136 -25.54 4.75 6.30
CA GLY A 136 -26.36 3.54 6.11
C GLY A 136 -26.64 3.23 4.63
N ARG A 137 -25.66 3.50 3.76
CA ARG A 137 -25.73 3.29 2.30
C ARG A 137 -24.52 2.52 1.78
N GLY A 138 -23.90 1.70 2.64
CA GLY A 138 -22.78 0.86 2.28
C GLY A 138 -23.22 -0.46 1.64
N ARG A 139 -22.24 -1.34 1.43
CA ARG A 139 -22.44 -2.69 0.87
C ARG A 139 -23.52 -3.48 1.61
N LYS A 140 -23.48 -3.47 2.95
CA LYS A 140 -24.41 -4.25 3.78
C LYS A 140 -25.85 -3.82 3.56
N GLU A 141 -26.08 -2.51 3.48
CA GLU A 141 -27.40 -1.94 3.26
C GLU A 141 -27.87 -2.16 1.83
N TRP A 142 -26.96 -2.18 0.86
CA TRP A 142 -27.29 -2.56 -0.52
C TRP A 142 -27.82 -3.99 -0.61
N PHE A 143 -27.18 -4.97 0.04
CA PHE A 143 -27.65 -6.36 -0.02
C PHE A 143 -28.76 -6.71 0.97
N ASN A 144 -29.22 -5.75 1.77
CA ASN A 144 -30.35 -5.96 2.67
C ASN A 144 -31.66 -6.11 1.88
N ALA A 145 -32.41 -7.19 2.11
CA ALA A 145 -33.70 -7.44 1.47
C ALA A 145 -34.77 -6.42 1.85
N ASP A 146 -34.67 -5.85 3.07
CA ASP A 146 -35.60 -4.83 3.59
C ASP A 146 -35.17 -3.41 3.24
N ARG A 147 -34.19 -3.24 2.34
CA ARG A 147 -33.71 -1.93 1.89
C ARG A 147 -34.87 -1.12 1.31
N PRO A 148 -35.02 0.17 1.69
CA PRO A 148 -36.06 1.03 1.14
C PRO A 148 -35.89 1.16 -0.39
N ALA A 149 -37.02 1.17 -1.10
CA ALA A 149 -37.06 1.43 -2.55
C ALA A 149 -36.88 2.93 -2.84
N ASN A 150 -35.71 3.48 -2.49
CA ASN A 150 -35.32 4.86 -2.74
C ASN A 150 -34.39 4.99 -3.96
N LEU A 151 -34.16 6.25 -4.38
CA LEU A 151 -33.22 6.61 -5.45
C LEU A 151 -31.84 6.98 -4.90
N ASP A 152 -31.54 6.59 -3.66
CA ASP A 152 -30.27 6.92 -3.02
C ASP A 152 -29.14 6.09 -3.62
N LEU A 153 -27.98 6.70 -3.79
CA LEU A 153 -26.78 5.99 -4.21
C LEU A 153 -26.25 5.13 -3.06
N TYR A 154 -25.65 3.99 -3.42
CA TYR A 154 -24.93 3.13 -2.48
C TYR A 154 -23.51 2.92 -3.01
N GLY A 155 -22.54 2.80 -2.11
CA GLY A 155 -21.15 2.67 -2.50
C GLY A 155 -20.28 2.00 -1.47
N TRP A 156 -19.25 1.30 -1.94
CA TRP A 156 -18.27 0.61 -1.11
C TRP A 156 -16.97 0.34 -1.87
N GLN A 157 -15.88 0.07 -1.16
CA GLN A 157 -14.62 -0.35 -1.75
C GLN A 157 -14.74 -1.82 -2.19
N VAL A 158 -14.22 -2.15 -3.37
CA VAL A 158 -14.22 -3.53 -3.89
C VAL A 158 -13.47 -4.42 -2.92
N ASN A 159 -14.09 -5.53 -2.55
CA ASN A 159 -13.45 -6.56 -1.74
C ASN A 159 -13.37 -7.90 -2.50
N GLU A 160 -12.68 -8.88 -1.91
CA GLU A 160 -12.55 -10.22 -2.49
C GLU A 160 -13.91 -10.91 -2.68
N GLU A 161 -14.87 -10.63 -1.80
CA GLU A 161 -16.24 -11.13 -1.95
C GLU A 161 -16.93 -10.57 -3.19
N ASP A 162 -16.66 -9.34 -3.64
CA ASP A 162 -17.32 -8.76 -4.81
C ASP A 162 -16.81 -9.37 -6.13
N VAL A 163 -15.59 -9.93 -6.10
CA VAL A 163 -14.99 -10.67 -7.23
C VAL A 163 -15.40 -12.14 -7.22
N THR A 164 -15.67 -12.70 -6.06
CA THR A 164 -15.99 -14.13 -5.89
C THR A 164 -17.48 -14.43 -5.73
N ALA A 165 -18.28 -13.46 -5.29
CA ALA A 165 -19.73 -13.56 -5.19
C ALA A 165 -20.40 -13.37 -6.55
N ASP A 166 -21.57 -13.98 -6.70
CA ASP A 166 -22.42 -13.84 -7.88
C ASP A 166 -23.13 -12.47 -7.87
N LEU A 167 -22.40 -11.40 -8.21
CA LEU A 167 -22.97 -10.10 -8.61
C LEU A 167 -23.39 -10.12 -10.09
N GLY A 168 -23.49 -11.32 -10.70
CA GLY A 168 -23.72 -11.53 -12.11
C GLY A 168 -22.66 -10.86 -12.99
N LYS A 169 -23.12 -10.15 -14.02
CA LYS A 169 -22.25 -9.49 -15.00
C LYS A 169 -21.39 -8.36 -14.43
N LEU A 170 -21.74 -7.81 -13.26
CA LEU A 170 -20.91 -6.79 -12.61
C LEU A 170 -19.56 -7.38 -12.18
N THR A 171 -19.54 -8.63 -11.70
CA THR A 171 -18.32 -9.36 -11.34
C THR A 171 -17.40 -9.54 -12.54
N GLU A 172 -17.95 -9.90 -13.70
CA GLU A 172 -17.17 -10.04 -14.95
C GLU A 172 -16.54 -8.71 -15.35
N HIS A 173 -17.32 -7.63 -15.33
CA HIS A 173 -16.85 -6.29 -15.69
C HIS A 173 -15.78 -5.75 -14.72
N LEU A 174 -15.98 -5.94 -13.42
CA LEU A 174 -15.00 -5.65 -12.37
C LEU A 174 -13.69 -6.41 -12.61
N THR A 175 -13.80 -7.69 -12.96
CA THR A 175 -12.65 -8.56 -13.24
C THR A 175 -11.88 -8.07 -14.47
N THR A 176 -12.57 -7.72 -15.56
CA THR A 176 -11.94 -7.16 -16.76
C THR A 176 -11.17 -5.88 -16.46
N ILE A 177 -11.79 -4.94 -15.74
CA ILE A 177 -11.15 -3.66 -15.37
C ILE A 177 -9.98 -3.88 -14.42
N SER A 178 -10.12 -4.79 -13.45
CA SER A 178 -9.05 -5.20 -12.53
C SER A 178 -7.85 -5.75 -13.29
N TYR A 179 -8.07 -6.65 -14.26
CA TYR A 179 -6.99 -7.15 -15.11
C TYR A 179 -6.33 -6.04 -15.92
N GLU A 180 -7.11 -5.17 -16.58
CA GLU A 180 -6.56 -4.10 -17.40
C GLU A 180 -5.65 -3.17 -16.58
N ILE A 181 -6.10 -2.76 -15.39
CA ILE A 181 -5.34 -1.86 -14.52
C ILE A 181 -4.11 -2.57 -13.95
N THR A 182 -4.27 -3.80 -13.47
CA THR A 182 -3.15 -4.58 -12.94
C THR A 182 -2.06 -4.77 -13.99
N TRP A 183 -2.44 -5.14 -15.22
CA TRP A 183 -1.49 -5.29 -16.34
C TRP A 183 -0.77 -3.99 -16.65
N HIS A 184 -1.48 -2.85 -16.73
CA HIS A 184 -0.85 -1.56 -16.99
C HIS A 184 0.11 -1.15 -15.87
N ASN A 185 -0.25 -1.40 -14.61
CA ASN A 185 0.58 -1.06 -13.46
C ASN A 185 1.84 -1.94 -13.41
N GLU A 186 1.70 -3.27 -13.52
CA GLU A 186 2.82 -4.20 -13.54
C GLU A 186 3.78 -3.92 -14.70
N PHE A 187 3.24 -3.69 -15.91
CA PHE A 187 4.04 -3.33 -17.07
C PHE A 187 4.79 -2.01 -16.85
N SER A 188 4.13 -1.00 -16.26
CA SER A 188 4.74 0.29 -15.96
C SER A 188 5.86 0.18 -14.92
N ILE A 189 5.68 -0.63 -13.87
CA ILE A 189 6.71 -0.92 -12.86
C ILE A 189 7.93 -1.57 -13.51
N LEU A 190 7.70 -2.60 -14.33
CA LEU A 190 8.77 -3.31 -15.04
C LEU A 190 9.50 -2.38 -16.01
N HIS A 191 8.75 -1.61 -16.81
CA HIS A 191 9.31 -0.67 -17.79
C HIS A 191 10.14 0.43 -17.13
N ASN A 192 9.65 1.02 -16.03
CA ASN A 192 10.40 2.02 -15.29
C ASN A 192 11.66 1.43 -14.64
N SER A 193 11.59 0.18 -14.17
CA SER A 193 12.76 -0.52 -13.63
C SER A 193 13.81 -0.78 -14.72
N LEU A 194 13.38 -1.21 -15.92
CA LEU A 194 14.26 -1.40 -17.08
C LEU A 194 14.95 -0.09 -17.48
N LYS A 195 14.19 1.00 -17.62
CA LYS A 195 14.76 2.33 -17.93
C LYS A 195 15.81 2.77 -16.92
N ARG A 196 15.59 2.51 -15.63
CA ARG A 196 16.56 2.84 -14.58
C ARG A 196 17.84 2.00 -14.69
N ILE A 197 17.71 0.72 -15.05
CA ILE A 197 18.86 -0.16 -15.28
C ILE A 197 19.65 0.31 -16.50
N GLU A 198 18.98 0.63 -17.62
CA GLU A 198 19.63 1.15 -18.83
C GLU A 198 20.40 2.44 -18.53
N ALA A 199 19.77 3.41 -17.86
CA ALA A 199 20.44 4.65 -17.47
C ALA A 199 21.64 4.42 -16.54
N PHE A 200 21.57 3.41 -15.67
CA PHE A 200 22.70 3.04 -14.81
C PHE A 200 23.86 2.42 -15.61
N LEU A 201 23.55 1.55 -16.58
CA LEU A 201 24.56 0.95 -17.45
C LEU A 201 25.30 2.03 -18.26
N ASP A 202 24.57 2.99 -18.84
CA ASP A 202 25.15 4.12 -19.56
C ASP A 202 26.10 4.94 -18.66
N ALA A 203 25.68 5.22 -17.42
CA ALA A 203 26.50 5.96 -16.46
C ALA A 203 27.78 5.20 -16.07
N VAL A 204 27.70 3.87 -15.89
CA VAL A 204 28.86 3.02 -15.60
C VAL A 204 29.81 2.98 -16.79
N GLU A 205 29.30 2.85 -18.02
CA GLU A 205 30.11 2.83 -19.23
C GLU A 205 30.90 4.13 -19.39
N GLU A 206 30.24 5.28 -19.20
CA GLU A 206 30.93 6.58 -19.28
C GLU A 206 31.97 6.73 -18.16
N SER A 207 31.66 6.31 -16.93
CA SER A 207 32.63 6.31 -15.83
C SER A 207 33.86 5.45 -16.13
N ILE A 208 33.68 4.26 -16.71
CA ILE A 208 34.80 3.39 -17.13
C ILE A 208 35.64 4.08 -18.21
N LYS A 209 35.00 4.74 -19.16
CA LYS A 209 35.67 5.46 -20.25
C LYS A 209 36.48 6.65 -19.73
N GLU A 210 35.92 7.43 -18.82
CA GLU A 210 36.58 8.52 -18.12
C GLU A 210 37.78 8.03 -17.31
N MET A 211 37.62 6.98 -16.50
CA MET A 211 38.71 6.38 -15.73
C MET A 211 39.86 5.91 -16.63
N LYS A 212 39.53 5.24 -17.76
CA LYS A 212 40.54 4.81 -18.75
C LYS A 212 41.27 6.00 -19.36
N GLN A 213 40.58 7.11 -19.65
CA GLN A 213 41.18 8.31 -20.20
C GLN A 213 42.06 9.04 -19.17
N GLN A 214 41.60 9.12 -17.92
CA GLN A 214 42.39 9.67 -16.82
C GLN A 214 43.68 8.88 -16.62
N HIS A 215 43.58 7.55 -16.51
CA HIS A 215 44.74 6.70 -16.35
C HIS A 215 45.79 6.87 -17.46
N ARG A 216 45.35 7.04 -18.73
CA ARG A 216 46.27 7.32 -19.84
C ARG A 216 46.99 8.67 -19.68
N ARG A 217 46.28 9.71 -19.22
CA ARG A 217 46.87 11.03 -18.97
C ARG A 217 47.89 10.97 -17.84
N ASP A 218 47.54 10.36 -16.72
CA ASP A 218 48.43 10.21 -15.56
C ASP A 218 49.72 9.46 -15.94
N LEU A 219 49.60 8.40 -16.75
CA LEU A 219 50.75 7.63 -17.23
C LEU A 219 51.66 8.46 -18.15
N GLN A 220 51.08 9.29 -19.03
CA GLN A 220 51.86 10.20 -19.88
C GLN A 220 52.59 11.26 -19.06
N GLU A 221 51.91 11.85 -18.08
CA GLU A 221 52.51 12.85 -17.20
C GLU A 221 53.65 12.25 -16.38
N MET A 222 53.46 11.04 -15.84
CA MET A 222 54.49 10.32 -15.09
C MET A 222 55.73 10.03 -15.94
N ARG A 223 55.55 9.66 -17.22
CA ARG A 223 56.66 9.47 -18.18
C ARG A 223 57.42 10.76 -18.47
N LEU A 224 56.69 11.86 -18.69
CA LEU A 224 57.31 13.18 -18.93
C LEU A 224 58.10 13.65 -17.70
N GLN A 225 57.57 13.45 -16.49
CA GLN A 225 58.27 13.76 -15.25
C GLN A 225 59.54 12.91 -15.08
N ALA A 226 59.48 11.62 -15.44
CA ALA A 226 60.66 10.74 -15.39
C ALA A 226 61.76 11.21 -16.36
N GLN A 227 61.41 11.54 -17.61
CA GLN A 227 62.35 12.09 -18.58
C GLN A 227 62.94 13.44 -18.12
N ALA A 228 62.12 14.33 -17.57
CA ALA A 228 62.61 15.61 -17.05
C ALA A 228 63.63 15.43 -15.92
N LYS A 229 63.40 14.47 -15.01
CA LYS A 229 64.35 14.11 -13.95
C LYS A 229 65.66 13.55 -14.53
N GLU A 230 65.58 12.68 -15.52
CA GLU A 230 66.76 12.12 -16.20
C GLU A 230 67.61 13.21 -16.88
N ILE A 231 66.97 14.11 -17.62
CA ILE A 231 67.63 15.24 -18.27
C ILE A 231 68.30 16.14 -17.22
N SER A 232 67.60 16.45 -16.12
CA SER A 232 68.14 17.27 -15.03
C SER A 232 69.38 16.63 -14.39
N LEU A 233 69.35 15.32 -14.11
CA LEU A 233 70.50 14.58 -13.58
C LEU A 233 71.68 14.60 -14.55
N THR A 234 71.42 14.40 -15.84
CA THR A 234 72.44 14.43 -16.89
C THR A 234 73.14 15.80 -16.97
N ILE A 235 72.36 16.88 -16.89
CA ILE A 235 72.91 18.25 -16.87
C ILE A 235 73.79 18.47 -15.62
N LYS A 236 73.31 18.06 -14.43
CA LYS A 236 74.07 18.18 -13.18
C LYS A 236 75.39 17.41 -13.23
N LEU A 237 75.39 16.18 -13.76
CA LEU A 237 76.61 15.38 -13.93
C LEU A 237 77.63 16.08 -14.83
N ARG A 238 77.19 16.59 -16.00
CA ARG A 238 78.09 17.34 -16.91
C ARG A 238 78.67 18.60 -16.27
N MET A 239 77.91 19.28 -15.42
CA MET A 239 78.42 20.45 -14.66
C MET A 239 79.50 20.02 -13.66
N LEU A 240 79.29 18.92 -12.92
CA LEU A 240 80.27 18.41 -11.97
C LEU A 240 81.56 17.96 -12.64
N GLU A 241 81.47 17.28 -13.79
CA GLU A 241 82.64 16.87 -14.59
C GLU A 241 83.49 18.06 -15.04
N ARG A 242 82.85 19.20 -15.35
CA ARG A 242 83.58 20.44 -15.70
C ARG A 242 84.22 21.11 -14.47
N CYS A 243 83.55 21.10 -13.33
CA CYS A 243 84.03 21.78 -12.13
C CYS A 243 85.12 20.99 -11.39
N TYR A 244 85.14 19.67 -11.52
CA TYR A 244 86.12 18.79 -10.88
C TYR A 244 86.80 17.89 -11.93
N PRO A 245 87.68 18.45 -12.79
CA PRO A 245 88.41 17.64 -13.74
C PRO A 245 89.28 16.65 -12.97
N VAL A 246 89.10 15.35 -13.25
CA VAL A 246 89.94 14.28 -12.70
C VAL A 246 91.38 14.56 -13.14
N ARG A 247 92.24 14.99 -12.20
CA ARG A 247 93.68 15.07 -12.46
C ARG A 247 94.18 13.63 -12.61
N ARG A 248 94.55 13.26 -13.83
CA ARG A 248 95.36 12.08 -14.10
C ARG A 248 96.81 12.33 -13.70
#